data_AF-A0A5A7Z6T7-F1
#
_entry.id   AF-A0A5A7Z6T7-F1
#
_cell.length_a   1.000
_cell.length_b   1.000
_cell.length_c   1.000
_cell.angle_alpha   90.00
_cell.angle_beta   90.00
_cell.angle_gamma   90.00
#
_symmetry.space_group_name_H-M   'P 1'
#
loop_
_entity.id
_entity.type
_entity.pdbx_description
1 polymer ?
#
loop_
_entity_poly.entity_id
_entity_poly.type
_entity_poly.pdbx_seq_one_letter_code
_entity_poly.pdbx_strand_id
1 'polypeptide(L)'
;MQSKDAAALRAQILELTAQYADLAHQPKPFEPGASPVPVSGKVYGASELMSLVDSSLDFWLTTGRFNDSFEIRLAAFIGARRKVLTVNSGSSANLVALTGLTSHLHRDRALKPGDEVITTATGFPTTVNPVMQNGLVPVFVDVDIPTYNIMPSRIEEAVTDKTRAIMVAHTLGNPFALSEVMRVAQKYNLWVIEDCCDALGATYDGKMVGTFGDVGTLSFYPAHHITMGEGGAVFTANSLVLRAMESIRDWGRDCYCPPGVDNTCKKRFGWNLGDLPFGYDHKYTYSHLGYNLKITDMQAAVGLAQMDRLDSFIEIRRSNFQYLNAALSEFTPYLILPEATPNSEPSWFGYVLTLREDAPFSRDQFVKYLNEHKIATRLLFGGNLIRQPYMKGRHYRVAGELTNADIVVDRTFWIGVYPGLSRAHLDYVVDVFRSFIRQDQAPATHPSEHR
;
A
#
# COMPACT_ATOMS: atom_id res chain seq x y z
N MET A 1 -33.05 41.84 -8.13
CA MET A 1 -32.07 40.98 -7.43
C MET A 1 -32.38 39.55 -7.83
N GLN A 2 -31.56 38.91 -8.66
CA GLN A 2 -31.72 37.48 -8.92
C GLN A 2 -31.63 36.74 -7.59
N SER A 3 -32.62 35.91 -7.30
CA SER A 3 -32.63 34.98 -6.17
C SER A 3 -31.33 34.19 -6.17
N LYS A 4 -30.46 34.46 -5.18
CA LYS A 4 -29.19 33.75 -5.02
C LYS A 4 -29.49 32.37 -4.44
N ASP A 5 -29.86 31.44 -5.30
CA ASP A 5 -29.98 30.03 -4.93
C ASP A 5 -28.58 29.46 -4.70
N ALA A 6 -28.33 28.98 -3.47
CA ALA A 6 -27.06 28.36 -3.10
C ALA A 6 -26.74 27.13 -3.97
N ALA A 7 -27.76 26.40 -4.43
CA ALA A 7 -27.58 25.26 -5.33
C ALA A 7 -27.09 25.71 -6.72
N ALA A 8 -27.65 26.79 -7.26
CA ALA A 8 -27.20 27.37 -8.52
C ALA A 8 -25.75 27.89 -8.44
N LEU A 9 -25.38 28.55 -7.32
CA LEU A 9 -24.00 28.99 -7.08
C LEU A 9 -23.04 27.81 -6.96
N ARG A 10 -23.41 26.75 -6.23
CA ARG A 10 -22.61 25.52 -6.16
C ARG A 10 -22.39 24.94 -7.55
N ALA A 11 -23.44 24.79 -8.36
CA ALA A 11 -23.30 24.28 -9.73
C ALA A 11 -22.33 25.12 -10.58
N GLN A 12 -22.43 26.46 -10.50
CA GLN A 12 -21.51 27.36 -11.20
C GLN A 12 -20.07 27.23 -10.72
N ILE A 13 -19.84 27.07 -9.41
CA ILE A 13 -18.50 26.85 -8.84
C ILE A 13 -17.89 25.56 -9.38
N LEU A 14 -18.67 24.48 -9.43
CA LEU A 14 -18.18 23.19 -9.92
C LEU A 14 -17.88 23.22 -11.42
N GLU A 15 -18.70 23.91 -12.22
CA GLU A 15 -18.44 24.13 -13.64
C GLU A 15 -17.14 24.90 -13.87
N LEU A 16 -16.94 26.02 -13.15
CA LEU A 16 -15.70 26.80 -13.25
C LEU A 16 -14.48 26.01 -12.77
N THR A 17 -14.67 25.12 -11.77
CA THR A 17 -13.61 24.22 -11.29
C THR A 17 -13.21 23.23 -12.38
N ALA A 18 -14.17 22.67 -13.12
CA ALA A 18 -13.90 21.77 -14.24
C ALA A 18 -13.10 22.47 -15.35
N GLN A 19 -13.56 23.66 -15.77
CA GLN A 19 -12.87 24.47 -16.77
C GLN A 19 -11.44 24.84 -16.35
N TYR A 20 -11.25 25.19 -15.07
CA TYR A 20 -9.91 25.42 -14.53
C TYR A 20 -9.04 24.16 -14.61
N ALA A 21 -9.58 23.00 -14.22
CA ALA A 21 -8.84 21.75 -14.24
C ALA A 21 -8.36 21.40 -15.66
N ASP A 22 -9.25 21.56 -16.64
CA ASP A 22 -8.96 21.31 -18.05
C ASP A 22 -7.94 22.29 -18.65
N LEU A 23 -7.67 23.45 -18.04
CA LEU A 23 -6.66 24.40 -18.51
C LEU A 23 -5.34 24.28 -17.73
N ALA A 24 -5.42 24.16 -16.41
CA ALA A 24 -4.27 24.21 -15.51
C ALA A 24 -3.55 22.86 -15.36
N HIS A 25 -4.26 21.74 -15.59
CA HIS A 25 -3.75 20.40 -15.31
C HIS A 25 -3.65 19.49 -16.55
N GLN A 26 -3.63 20.07 -17.75
CA GLN A 26 -3.40 19.30 -18.98
C GLN A 26 -2.06 18.56 -18.96
N PRO A 27 -2.03 17.27 -19.32
CA PRO A 27 -0.78 16.55 -19.54
C PRO A 27 0.05 17.24 -20.62
N LYS A 28 1.34 17.44 -20.33
CA LYS A 28 2.28 17.96 -21.33
C LYS A 28 2.73 16.83 -22.25
N PRO A 29 3.02 17.10 -23.54
CA PRO A 29 3.68 16.15 -24.42
C PRO A 29 5.02 15.69 -23.81
N PHE A 30 5.37 14.42 -24.05
CA PHE A 30 6.64 13.87 -23.60
C PHE A 30 7.77 14.26 -24.54
N GLU A 31 8.85 14.78 -23.99
CA GLU A 31 10.08 15.15 -24.71
C GLU A 31 11.26 14.30 -24.19
N PRO A 32 11.81 13.34 -24.97
CA PRO A 32 12.94 12.52 -24.57
C PRO A 32 14.14 13.34 -24.07
N GLY A 33 14.71 12.95 -22.93
CA GLY A 33 15.86 13.64 -22.31
C GLY A 33 15.52 14.92 -21.53
N ALA A 34 14.35 15.53 -21.75
CA ALA A 34 13.90 16.72 -21.01
C ALA A 34 12.79 16.40 -20.01
N SER A 35 11.79 15.62 -20.43
CA SER A 35 10.65 15.22 -19.61
C SER A 35 11.03 14.14 -18.59
N PRO A 36 10.55 14.22 -17.34
CA PRO A 36 10.79 13.19 -16.34
C PRO A 36 10.02 11.91 -16.65
N VAL A 37 10.63 10.76 -16.40
CA VAL A 37 9.97 9.45 -16.30
C VAL A 37 9.94 9.05 -14.82
N PRO A 38 8.91 9.47 -14.06
CA PRO A 38 8.85 9.17 -12.63
C PRO A 38 8.51 7.70 -12.38
N VAL A 39 8.96 7.18 -11.23
CA VAL A 39 8.63 5.81 -10.80
C VAL A 39 7.15 5.60 -10.51
N SER A 40 6.46 6.66 -10.09
CA SER A 40 5.07 6.65 -9.64
C SER A 40 4.52 8.06 -9.68
N GLY A 41 3.20 8.21 -9.67
CA GLY A 41 2.55 9.50 -9.53
C GLY A 41 1.04 9.39 -9.50
N LYS A 42 0.41 10.50 -9.14
CA LYS A 42 -1.06 10.63 -9.16
C LYS A 42 -1.54 11.01 -10.56
N VAL A 43 -2.62 10.36 -11.00
CA VAL A 43 -3.34 10.72 -12.22
C VAL A 43 -4.75 11.11 -11.81
N TYR A 44 -5.08 12.39 -12.03
CA TYR A 44 -6.33 13.03 -11.63
C TYR A 44 -6.87 13.86 -12.81
N GLY A 45 -8.07 14.41 -12.67
CA GLY A 45 -8.74 15.26 -13.65
C GLY A 45 -9.77 16.17 -12.98
N ALA A 46 -10.68 16.72 -13.77
CA ALA A 46 -11.73 17.61 -13.28
C ALA A 46 -12.59 16.96 -12.16
N SER A 47 -12.90 15.66 -12.26
CA SER A 47 -13.73 14.93 -11.30
C SER A 47 -13.19 14.98 -9.87
N GLU A 48 -11.88 14.78 -9.67
CA GLU A 48 -11.27 14.84 -8.34
C GLU A 48 -11.31 16.27 -7.76
N LEU A 49 -11.00 17.29 -8.58
CA LEU A 49 -11.02 18.69 -8.15
C LEU A 49 -12.44 19.15 -7.82
N MET A 50 -13.41 18.83 -8.68
CA MET A 50 -14.82 19.13 -8.45
C MET A 50 -15.31 18.47 -7.17
N SER A 51 -14.99 17.18 -6.95
CA SER A 51 -15.42 16.47 -5.74
C SER A 51 -14.83 17.08 -4.47
N LEU A 52 -13.55 17.49 -4.52
CA LEU A 52 -12.89 18.18 -3.41
C LEU A 52 -13.54 19.53 -3.09
N VAL A 53 -13.84 20.33 -4.12
CA VAL A 53 -14.54 21.61 -3.96
C VAL A 53 -15.96 21.38 -3.46
N ASP A 54 -16.67 20.38 -3.97
CA ASP A 54 -18.03 20.03 -3.55
C ASP A 54 -18.09 19.68 -2.06
N SER A 55 -17.15 18.85 -1.59
CA SER A 55 -16.98 18.53 -0.17
C SER A 55 -16.61 19.76 0.67
N SER A 56 -15.76 20.65 0.14
CA SER A 56 -15.41 21.89 0.83
C SER A 56 -16.61 22.82 1.01
N LEU A 57 -17.52 22.87 0.03
CA LEU A 57 -18.77 23.62 0.09
C LEU A 57 -19.77 23.04 1.10
N ASP A 58 -19.71 21.74 1.42
CA ASP A 58 -20.53 21.15 2.49
C ASP A 58 -20.10 21.67 3.87
N PHE A 59 -18.81 22.02 4.02
CA PHE A 59 -18.19 22.45 5.28
C PHE A 59 -18.46 21.50 6.48
N TRP A 60 -18.70 20.22 6.20
CA TRP A 60 -18.88 19.17 7.22
C TRP A 60 -17.55 18.72 7.83
N LEU A 61 -16.47 18.80 7.06
CA LEU A 61 -15.06 18.57 7.43
C LEU A 61 -14.72 17.12 7.82
N THR A 62 -15.37 16.58 8.85
CA THR A 62 -15.21 15.17 9.27
C THR A 62 -15.84 14.21 8.25
N THR A 63 -15.58 12.90 8.34
CA THR A 63 -16.22 11.90 7.47
C THR A 63 -17.76 12.06 7.43
N GLY A 64 -18.32 12.05 6.23
CA GLY A 64 -19.74 12.22 5.93
C GLY A 64 -20.11 11.55 4.61
N ARG A 65 -20.87 12.23 3.75
CA ARG A 65 -21.50 11.62 2.57
C ARG A 65 -20.49 11.03 1.57
N PHE A 66 -19.31 11.66 1.43
CA PHE A 66 -18.28 11.16 0.52
C PHE A 66 -17.58 9.93 1.09
N ASN A 67 -17.26 9.95 2.38
CA ASN A 67 -16.68 8.78 3.06
C ASN A 67 -17.61 7.58 3.01
N ASP A 68 -18.90 7.76 3.32
CA ASP A 68 -19.88 6.67 3.27
C ASP A 68 -19.96 6.06 1.87
N SER A 69 -20.00 6.91 0.84
CA SER A 69 -20.04 6.46 -0.57
C SER A 69 -18.74 5.78 -0.99
N PHE A 70 -17.59 6.29 -0.53
CA PHE A 70 -16.27 5.72 -0.81
C PHE A 70 -16.13 4.33 -0.17
N GLU A 71 -16.44 4.19 1.13
CA GLU A 71 -16.38 2.93 1.85
C GLU A 71 -17.28 1.86 1.20
N ILE A 72 -18.50 2.24 0.77
CA ILE A 72 -19.43 1.34 0.06
C ILE A 72 -18.84 0.88 -1.28
N ARG A 73 -18.39 1.81 -2.12
CA ARG A 73 -17.86 1.47 -3.45
C ARG A 73 -16.57 0.65 -3.35
N LEU A 74 -15.67 1.00 -2.44
CA LEU A 74 -14.44 0.26 -2.22
C LEU A 74 -14.72 -1.14 -1.68
N ALA A 75 -15.66 -1.30 -0.74
CA ALA A 75 -16.07 -2.61 -0.25
C ALA A 75 -16.63 -3.49 -1.39
N ALA A 76 -17.47 -2.91 -2.25
CA ALA A 76 -18.02 -3.61 -3.41
C ALA A 76 -16.93 -4.02 -4.40
N PHE A 77 -15.97 -3.12 -4.70
CA PHE A 77 -14.84 -3.41 -5.60
C PHE A 77 -13.96 -4.55 -5.09
N ILE A 78 -13.61 -4.53 -3.81
CA ILE A 78 -12.76 -5.57 -3.19
C ILE A 78 -13.51 -6.90 -3.04
N GLY A 79 -14.84 -6.87 -2.98
CA GLY A 79 -15.65 -8.01 -2.55
C GLY A 79 -15.63 -8.20 -1.03
N ALA A 80 -15.32 -7.14 -0.27
CA ALA A 80 -15.38 -7.18 1.18
C ALA A 80 -16.85 -7.31 1.63
N ARG A 81 -17.18 -8.41 2.31
CA ARG A 81 -18.56 -8.73 2.73
C ARG A 81 -19.15 -7.78 3.79
N ARG A 82 -18.32 -6.87 4.33
CA ARG A 82 -18.64 -5.97 5.46
C ARG A 82 -18.14 -4.56 5.11
N LYS A 83 -18.09 -3.70 6.12
CA LYS A 83 -17.62 -2.32 6.02
C LYS A 83 -16.10 -2.27 5.82
N VAL A 84 -15.66 -1.39 4.94
CA VAL A 84 -14.27 -0.89 4.88
C VAL A 84 -14.20 0.34 5.77
N LEU A 85 -13.15 0.49 6.58
CA LEU A 85 -12.93 1.67 7.42
C LEU A 85 -11.82 2.52 6.83
N THR A 86 -12.11 3.78 6.50
CA THR A 86 -11.05 4.72 6.14
C THR A 86 -10.20 5.10 7.35
N VAL A 87 -8.90 5.32 7.07
CA VAL A 87 -7.89 5.81 8.01
C VAL A 87 -6.96 6.79 7.31
N ASN A 88 -6.17 7.56 8.07
CA ASN A 88 -5.38 8.66 7.51
C ASN A 88 -4.13 8.27 6.70
N SER A 89 -3.73 7.00 6.65
CA SER A 89 -2.66 6.50 5.78
C SER A 89 -2.69 4.97 5.71
N GLY A 90 -1.99 4.36 4.74
CA GLY A 90 -1.73 2.90 4.75
C GLY A 90 -0.96 2.43 5.99
N SER A 91 -0.03 3.24 6.49
CA SER A 91 0.69 2.95 7.73
C SER A 91 -0.24 2.86 8.95
N SER A 92 -1.22 3.77 9.01
CA SER A 92 -2.27 3.72 10.04
C SER A 92 -3.22 2.54 9.84
N ALA A 93 -3.46 2.10 8.60
CA ALA A 93 -4.23 0.89 8.33
C ALA A 93 -3.52 -0.34 8.89
N ASN A 94 -2.22 -0.48 8.64
CA ASN A 94 -1.39 -1.54 9.21
C ASN A 94 -1.36 -1.51 10.74
N LEU A 95 -1.24 -0.31 11.33
CA LEU A 95 -1.30 -0.14 12.79
C LEU A 95 -2.65 -0.59 13.36
N VAL A 96 -3.76 -0.13 12.78
CA VAL A 96 -5.12 -0.46 13.24
C VAL A 96 -5.41 -1.95 13.03
N ALA A 97 -4.98 -2.53 11.91
CA ALA A 97 -5.15 -3.95 11.62
C ALA A 97 -4.51 -4.83 12.71
N LEU A 98 -3.21 -4.63 12.98
CA LEU A 98 -2.52 -5.42 13.99
C LEU A 98 -3.01 -5.12 15.41
N THR A 99 -3.15 -3.84 15.76
CA THR A 99 -3.62 -3.46 17.10
C THR A 99 -5.04 -3.96 17.35
N GLY A 100 -5.89 -4.04 16.31
CA GLY A 100 -7.21 -4.64 16.38
C GLY A 100 -7.18 -6.06 16.94
N LEU A 101 -6.18 -6.85 16.56
CA LEU A 101 -6.03 -8.24 16.99
C LEU A 101 -5.52 -8.40 18.43
N THR A 102 -5.09 -7.32 19.10
CA THR A 102 -4.75 -7.34 20.55
C THR A 102 -5.99 -7.18 21.43
N SER A 103 -7.15 -6.89 20.83
CA SER A 103 -8.40 -6.62 21.53
C SER A 103 -8.85 -7.79 22.40
N HIS A 104 -9.29 -7.47 23.63
CA HIS A 104 -9.91 -8.41 24.56
C HIS A 104 -11.15 -9.12 23.97
N LEU A 105 -11.78 -8.56 22.92
CA LEU A 105 -12.89 -9.20 22.20
C LEU A 105 -12.49 -10.55 21.58
N HIS A 106 -11.19 -10.78 21.35
CA HIS A 106 -10.66 -12.03 20.79
C HIS A 106 -10.31 -13.07 21.86
N ARG A 107 -10.48 -12.76 23.16
CA ARG A 107 -10.23 -13.66 24.30
C ARG A 107 -8.84 -14.31 24.19
N ASP A 108 -8.78 -15.63 24.17
CA ASP A 108 -7.52 -16.38 24.16
C ASP A 108 -6.73 -16.23 22.84
N ARG A 109 -7.39 -15.84 21.73
CA ARG A 109 -6.74 -15.53 20.44
C ARG A 109 -6.20 -14.10 20.35
N ALA A 110 -6.42 -13.26 21.35
CA ALA A 110 -5.88 -11.90 21.35
C ALA A 110 -4.34 -11.94 21.33
N LEU A 111 -3.74 -11.14 20.46
CA LEU A 111 -2.29 -10.92 20.41
C LEU A 111 -1.81 -10.25 21.70
N LYS A 112 -0.73 -10.76 22.28
CA LYS A 112 -0.13 -10.29 23.53
C LYS A 112 1.33 -9.90 23.32
N PRO A 113 1.88 -8.98 24.14
CA PRO A 113 3.30 -8.70 24.14
C PRO A 113 4.13 -9.99 24.30
N GLY A 114 5.17 -10.13 23.49
CA GLY A 114 6.01 -11.34 23.42
C GLY A 114 5.54 -12.41 22.43
N ASP A 115 4.30 -12.33 21.92
CA ASP A 115 3.87 -13.18 20.80
C ASP A 115 4.66 -12.84 19.53
N GLU A 116 4.82 -13.83 18.67
CA GLU A 116 5.59 -13.73 17.43
C GLU A 116 4.69 -13.52 16.20
N VAL A 117 5.13 -12.65 15.30
CA VAL A 117 4.48 -12.37 14.01
C VAL A 117 5.47 -12.64 12.87
N ILE A 118 5.15 -13.60 12.01
CA ILE A 118 5.97 -13.92 10.83
C ILE A 118 5.78 -12.82 9.77
N THR A 119 6.89 -12.34 9.23
CA THR A 119 6.93 -11.29 8.20
C THR A 119 8.24 -11.39 7.39
N THR A 120 8.51 -10.43 6.51
CA THR A 120 9.74 -10.33 5.73
C THR A 120 10.58 -9.13 6.16
N ALA A 121 11.90 -9.27 6.09
CA ALA A 121 12.79 -8.13 6.28
C ALA A 121 12.85 -7.24 5.03
N THR A 122 12.55 -7.82 3.87
CA THR A 122 12.36 -7.09 2.62
C THR A 122 10.97 -6.51 2.53
N GLY A 123 10.85 -5.18 2.61
CA GLY A 123 9.56 -4.51 2.53
C GLY A 123 9.56 -3.08 3.05
N PHE A 124 8.37 -2.56 3.33
CA PHE A 124 8.15 -1.22 3.84
C PHE A 124 8.11 -1.23 5.38
N PRO A 125 8.73 -0.25 6.07
CA PRO A 125 8.87 -0.30 7.54
C PRO A 125 7.53 -0.37 8.26
N THR A 126 6.48 0.30 7.77
CA THR A 126 5.18 0.34 8.47
C THR A 126 4.30 -0.89 8.25
N THR A 127 4.77 -1.88 7.49
CA THR A 127 4.24 -3.25 7.54
C THR A 127 4.69 -3.96 8.83
N VAL A 128 5.92 -3.69 9.30
CA VAL A 128 6.52 -4.39 10.47
C VAL A 128 6.43 -3.58 11.76
N ASN A 129 6.50 -2.25 11.68
CA ASN A 129 6.52 -1.38 12.87
C ASN A 129 5.35 -1.60 13.85
N PRO A 130 4.09 -1.84 13.40
CA PRO A 130 2.99 -2.16 14.30
C PRO A 130 3.28 -3.34 15.24
N VAL A 131 4.04 -4.34 14.77
CA VAL A 131 4.41 -5.54 15.53
C VAL A 131 5.20 -5.10 16.77
N MET A 132 6.28 -4.35 16.56
CA MET A 132 7.12 -3.84 17.64
C MET A 132 6.38 -2.83 18.53
N GLN A 133 5.54 -1.97 17.95
CA GLN A 133 4.78 -0.95 18.69
C GLN A 133 3.78 -1.56 19.68
N ASN A 134 3.28 -2.76 19.40
CA ASN A 134 2.39 -3.50 20.31
C ASN A 134 3.15 -4.47 21.25
N GLY A 135 4.49 -4.44 21.25
CA GLY A 135 5.32 -5.31 22.07
C GLY A 135 5.42 -6.76 21.58
N LEU A 136 5.00 -7.04 20.34
CA LEU A 136 5.19 -8.33 19.69
C LEU A 136 6.60 -8.43 19.09
N VAL A 137 6.96 -9.65 18.68
CA VAL A 137 8.28 -9.97 18.13
C VAL A 137 8.15 -10.29 16.64
N PRO A 138 8.70 -9.47 15.72
CA PRO A 138 8.72 -9.82 14.32
C PRO A 138 9.70 -10.99 14.09
N VAL A 139 9.26 -11.95 13.29
CA VAL A 139 10.04 -13.12 12.85
C VAL A 139 10.24 -13.00 11.35
N PHE A 140 11.46 -12.72 10.94
CA PHE A 140 11.79 -12.49 9.55
C PHE A 140 12.08 -13.80 8.81
N VAL A 141 11.39 -13.97 7.70
CA VAL A 141 11.63 -14.99 6.68
C VAL A 141 12.16 -14.30 5.43
N ASP A 142 13.06 -14.97 4.71
CA ASP A 142 13.62 -14.44 3.46
C ASP A 142 12.56 -14.31 2.36
N VAL A 143 12.90 -13.56 1.32
CA VAL A 143 12.05 -13.40 0.12
C VAL A 143 12.54 -14.27 -1.03
N ASP A 144 11.66 -14.52 -1.98
CA ASP A 144 12.00 -15.14 -3.25
C ASP A 144 12.35 -14.08 -4.31
N ILE A 145 13.28 -14.39 -5.22
CA ILE A 145 13.60 -13.58 -6.40
C ILE A 145 13.35 -14.48 -7.61
N PRO A 146 12.51 -14.07 -8.58
CA PRO A 146 12.15 -12.70 -8.90
C PRO A 146 10.71 -12.26 -8.55
N THR A 147 10.04 -12.93 -7.60
CA THR A 147 8.70 -12.49 -7.14
C THR A 147 8.77 -11.37 -6.10
N TYR A 148 9.87 -11.27 -5.36
CA TYR A 148 10.15 -10.33 -4.25
C TYR A 148 9.20 -10.43 -3.06
N ASN A 149 8.46 -11.54 -2.97
CA ASN A 149 7.54 -11.84 -1.88
C ASN A 149 8.14 -12.88 -0.92
N ILE A 150 7.50 -13.07 0.24
CA ILE A 150 7.92 -14.05 1.24
C ILE A 150 8.16 -15.44 0.62
N MET A 151 9.28 -16.08 0.95
CA MET A 151 9.65 -17.40 0.44
C MET A 151 8.74 -18.48 1.02
N PRO A 152 7.87 -19.14 0.21
CA PRO A 152 6.81 -20.00 0.75
C PRO A 152 7.34 -21.19 1.54
N SER A 153 8.43 -21.80 1.07
CA SER A 153 9.05 -22.98 1.67
C SER A 153 9.61 -22.75 3.08
N ARG A 154 9.84 -21.50 3.49
CA ARG A 154 10.44 -21.16 4.79
C ARG A 154 9.45 -20.63 5.82
N ILE A 155 8.18 -20.44 5.45
CA ILE A 155 7.16 -19.88 6.35
C ILE A 155 6.90 -20.82 7.52
N GLU A 156 6.71 -22.10 7.24
CA GLU A 156 6.41 -23.10 8.27
C GLU A 156 7.58 -23.32 9.25
N GLU A 157 8.83 -23.23 8.75
CA GLU A 157 10.04 -23.34 9.57
C GLU A 157 10.16 -22.20 10.60
N ALA A 158 9.52 -21.07 10.34
CA ALA A 158 9.53 -19.92 11.22
C ALA A 158 8.54 -20.05 12.40
N VAL A 159 7.65 -21.04 12.39
CA VAL A 159 6.60 -21.21 13.41
C VAL A 159 7.17 -21.76 14.72
N THR A 160 6.75 -21.18 15.85
CA THR A 160 7.06 -21.62 17.22
C THR A 160 5.79 -21.69 18.06
N ASP A 161 5.92 -22.07 19.33
CA ASP A 161 4.85 -22.02 20.33
C ASP A 161 4.36 -20.58 20.62
N LYS A 162 5.15 -19.56 20.27
CA LYS A 162 4.81 -18.13 20.43
C LYS A 162 4.21 -17.52 19.17
N THR A 163 4.25 -18.19 18.03
CA THR A 163 3.71 -17.64 16.78
C THR A 163 2.20 -17.50 16.87
N ARG A 164 1.69 -16.32 16.53
CA ARG A 164 0.25 -16.03 16.55
C ARG A 164 -0.28 -15.40 15.27
N ALA A 165 0.58 -14.82 14.45
CA ALA A 165 0.16 -14.16 13.21
C ALA A 165 1.20 -14.23 12.09
N ILE A 166 0.73 -14.04 10.87
CA ILE A 166 1.52 -13.72 9.69
C ILE A 166 1.05 -12.35 9.19
N MET A 167 1.96 -11.41 9.01
CA MET A 167 1.68 -10.09 8.44
C MET A 167 2.68 -9.79 7.34
N VAL A 168 2.23 -9.79 6.09
CA VAL A 168 3.08 -9.66 4.91
C VAL A 168 2.40 -8.81 3.85
N ALA A 169 3.20 -8.09 3.08
CA ALA A 169 2.73 -7.27 1.98
C ALA A 169 2.78 -8.01 0.65
N HIS A 170 1.82 -7.75 -0.23
CA HIS A 170 1.87 -8.13 -1.65
C HIS A 170 2.81 -7.15 -2.37
N THR A 171 4.11 -7.44 -2.31
CA THR A 171 5.18 -6.49 -2.63
C THR A 171 5.05 -5.96 -4.06
N LEU A 172 5.00 -4.63 -4.19
CA LEU A 172 4.84 -3.92 -5.48
C LEU A 172 3.64 -4.39 -6.31
N GLY A 173 2.59 -4.89 -5.67
CA GLY A 173 1.37 -5.34 -6.34
C GLY A 173 1.41 -6.77 -6.86
N ASN A 174 2.53 -7.47 -6.69
CA ASN A 174 2.65 -8.90 -6.95
C ASN A 174 2.13 -9.68 -5.74
N PRO A 175 1.09 -10.52 -5.87
CA PRO A 175 0.62 -11.28 -4.73
C PRO A 175 1.67 -12.26 -4.20
N PHE A 176 1.88 -12.38 -2.89
CA PHE A 176 2.65 -13.49 -2.35
C PHE A 176 1.90 -14.83 -2.52
N ALA A 177 2.59 -15.96 -2.29
CA ALA A 177 2.00 -17.30 -2.41
C ALA A 177 0.93 -17.57 -1.34
N LEU A 178 -0.28 -17.08 -1.60
CA LEU A 178 -1.42 -17.12 -0.67
C LEU A 178 -1.82 -18.54 -0.31
N SER A 179 -1.69 -19.50 -1.23
CA SER A 179 -1.99 -20.91 -0.95
C SER A 179 -1.16 -21.44 0.22
N GLU A 180 0.14 -21.15 0.24
CA GLU A 180 1.05 -21.62 1.29
C GLU A 180 0.89 -20.83 2.59
N VAL A 181 0.78 -19.50 2.52
CA VAL A 181 0.52 -18.65 3.70
C VAL A 181 -0.76 -19.10 4.42
N MET A 182 -1.84 -19.30 3.67
CA MET A 182 -3.12 -19.72 4.26
C MET A 182 -3.06 -21.17 4.75
N ARG A 183 -2.33 -22.08 4.10
CA ARG A 183 -2.13 -23.45 4.59
C ARG A 183 -1.44 -23.44 5.95
N VAL A 184 -0.35 -22.69 6.11
CA VAL A 184 0.39 -22.58 7.38
C VAL A 184 -0.49 -21.92 8.44
N ALA A 185 -1.14 -20.80 8.11
CA ALA A 185 -2.01 -20.10 9.05
C ALA A 185 -3.15 -20.99 9.57
N GLN A 186 -3.78 -21.78 8.71
CA GLN A 186 -4.82 -22.72 9.11
C GLN A 186 -4.28 -23.85 9.98
N LYS A 187 -3.12 -24.43 9.64
CA LYS A 187 -2.49 -25.51 10.41
C LYS A 187 -2.18 -25.12 11.85
N TYR A 188 -1.73 -23.88 12.07
CA TYR A 188 -1.31 -23.39 13.39
C TYR A 188 -2.30 -22.39 14.01
N ASN A 189 -3.47 -22.20 13.40
CA ASN A 189 -4.51 -21.26 13.86
C ASN A 189 -3.97 -19.81 14.06
N LEU A 190 -3.18 -19.35 13.09
CA LEU A 190 -2.58 -18.01 13.08
C LEU A 190 -3.53 -16.99 12.48
N TRP A 191 -3.46 -15.75 12.96
CA TRP A 191 -4.03 -14.61 12.25
C TRP A 191 -3.26 -14.32 10.96
N VAL A 192 -3.93 -13.83 9.93
CA VAL A 192 -3.28 -13.34 8.71
C VAL A 192 -3.71 -11.91 8.43
N ILE A 193 -2.72 -11.01 8.31
CA ILE A 193 -2.92 -9.65 7.82
C ILE A 193 -2.26 -9.56 6.43
N GLU A 194 -3.09 -9.27 5.44
CA GLU A 194 -2.67 -8.98 4.07
C GLU A 194 -2.44 -7.46 3.95
N ASP A 195 -1.17 -7.05 3.84
CA ASP A 195 -0.85 -5.67 3.50
C ASP A 195 -0.95 -5.50 1.98
N CYS A 196 -2.06 -4.89 1.55
CA CYS A 196 -2.37 -4.66 0.14
C CYS A 196 -2.12 -3.20 -0.26
N CYS A 197 -1.35 -2.42 0.52
CA CYS A 197 -1.11 -1.01 0.22
C CYS A 197 -0.73 -0.79 -1.25
N ASP A 198 0.16 -1.63 -1.78
CA ASP A 198 0.66 -1.58 -3.16
C ASP A 198 -0.08 -2.53 -4.13
N ALA A 199 -1.21 -3.14 -3.76
CA ALA A 199 -1.80 -4.26 -4.49
C ALA A 199 -3.30 -4.13 -4.77
N LEU A 200 -3.85 -2.91 -4.75
CA LEU A 200 -5.26 -2.69 -5.08
C LEU A 200 -5.57 -3.17 -6.51
N GLY A 201 -6.50 -4.10 -6.65
CA GLY A 201 -6.89 -4.71 -7.92
C GLY A 201 -6.13 -5.98 -8.29
N ALA A 202 -5.15 -6.42 -7.50
CA ALA A 202 -4.46 -7.68 -7.73
C ALA A 202 -5.35 -8.86 -7.32
N THR A 203 -5.25 -9.98 -8.04
CA THR A 203 -6.00 -11.21 -7.72
C THR A 203 -5.07 -12.41 -7.58
N TYR A 204 -5.52 -13.41 -6.83
CA TYR A 204 -4.90 -14.71 -6.70
C TYR A 204 -6.01 -15.76 -6.82
N ASP A 205 -5.83 -16.79 -7.65
CA ASP A 205 -6.91 -17.76 -7.97
C ASP A 205 -8.25 -17.08 -8.32
N GLY A 206 -8.19 -15.94 -9.05
CA GLY A 206 -9.36 -15.16 -9.46
C GLY A 206 -10.07 -14.37 -8.34
N LYS A 207 -9.54 -14.35 -7.12
CA LYS A 207 -10.10 -13.63 -5.96
C LYS A 207 -9.19 -12.46 -5.56
N MET A 208 -9.79 -11.31 -5.25
CA MET A 208 -9.08 -10.09 -4.87
C MET A 208 -8.20 -10.32 -3.61
N VAL A 209 -6.94 -9.89 -3.65
CA VAL A 209 -6.06 -9.94 -2.47
C VAL A 209 -6.59 -9.04 -1.36
N GLY A 210 -6.23 -9.36 -0.11
CA GLY A 210 -6.79 -8.72 1.08
C GLY A 210 -8.06 -9.40 1.62
N THR A 211 -8.57 -10.41 0.90
CA THR A 211 -9.80 -11.13 1.27
C THR A 211 -9.59 -12.61 1.61
N PHE A 212 -8.33 -13.05 1.72
CA PHE A 212 -7.94 -14.41 2.10
C PHE A 212 -7.71 -14.53 3.60
N GLY A 213 -6.97 -13.58 4.17
CA GLY A 213 -6.66 -13.48 5.58
C GLY A 213 -7.80 -12.88 6.40
N ASP A 214 -7.47 -12.52 7.63
CA ASP A 214 -8.43 -11.96 8.59
C ASP A 214 -8.62 -10.45 8.41
N VAL A 215 -7.58 -9.72 7.98
CA VAL A 215 -7.60 -8.28 7.76
C VAL A 215 -6.81 -7.91 6.52
N GLY A 216 -7.36 -7.01 5.69
CA GLY A 216 -6.65 -6.37 4.58
C GLY A 216 -6.45 -4.87 4.82
N THR A 217 -5.36 -4.32 4.30
CA THR A 217 -5.03 -2.89 4.40
C THR A 217 -4.71 -2.26 3.05
N LEU A 218 -5.00 -0.97 2.91
CA LEU A 218 -4.77 -0.19 1.68
C LEU A 218 -4.20 1.18 1.99
N SER A 219 -3.48 1.73 1.02
CA SER A 219 -2.89 3.07 1.06
C SER A 219 -3.37 3.91 -0.11
N PHE A 220 -3.62 5.20 0.15
CA PHE A 220 -4.05 6.19 -0.84
C PHE A 220 -3.09 7.39 -0.91
N TYR A 221 -1.81 7.17 -0.56
CA TYR A 221 -0.74 8.13 -0.82
C TYR A 221 -0.48 8.26 -2.35
N PRO A 222 -0.12 9.43 -2.91
CA PRO A 222 -0.02 9.71 -4.35
C PRO A 222 0.76 8.75 -5.23
N ALA A 223 1.61 7.88 -4.68
CA ALA A 223 2.30 6.85 -5.45
C ALA A 223 1.43 5.63 -5.82
N HIS A 224 0.35 5.39 -5.06
CA HIS A 224 -0.46 4.18 -5.14
C HIS A 224 -1.49 4.22 -6.27
N HIS A 225 -2.29 3.16 -6.39
CA HIS A 225 -3.26 2.96 -7.47
C HIS A 225 -4.29 4.08 -7.57
N ILE A 226 -4.79 4.55 -6.43
CA ILE A 226 -5.63 5.74 -6.29
C ILE A 226 -5.11 6.59 -5.14
N THR A 227 -5.56 7.85 -5.04
CA THR A 227 -5.09 8.74 -3.98
C THR A 227 -6.17 9.57 -3.32
N MET A 228 -5.88 9.99 -2.09
CA MET A 228 -6.57 11.04 -1.34
C MET A 228 -5.60 12.17 -0.91
N GLY A 229 -4.39 12.21 -1.49
CA GLY A 229 -3.25 12.98 -0.95
C GLY A 229 -2.61 12.29 0.25
N GLU A 230 -3.38 12.07 1.31
CA GLU A 230 -3.05 11.15 2.41
C GLU A 230 -4.30 10.34 2.73
N GLY A 231 -4.15 9.04 2.97
CA GLY A 231 -5.29 8.17 3.26
C GLY A 231 -4.94 6.70 3.20
N GLY A 232 -5.83 5.88 3.73
CA GLY A 232 -5.77 4.44 3.66
C GLY A 232 -7.10 3.83 4.08
N ALA A 233 -7.17 2.51 4.04
CA ALA A 233 -8.34 1.78 4.51
C ALA A 233 -7.95 0.46 5.15
N VAL A 234 -8.77 0.01 6.09
CA VAL A 234 -8.66 -1.31 6.72
C VAL A 234 -10.01 -2.02 6.63
N PHE A 235 -9.99 -3.32 6.32
CA PHE A 235 -11.20 -4.09 6.10
C PHE A 235 -11.06 -5.53 6.53
N THR A 236 -12.19 -6.15 6.87
CA THR A 236 -12.25 -7.52 7.35
C THR A 236 -13.66 -8.09 7.12
N ALA A 237 -13.77 -9.41 7.02
CA ALA A 237 -15.06 -10.09 7.07
C ALA A 237 -15.58 -10.33 8.51
N ASN A 238 -14.73 -10.18 9.52
CA ASN A 238 -15.02 -10.51 10.92
C ASN A 238 -15.56 -9.30 11.70
N SER A 239 -16.79 -9.41 12.23
CA SER A 239 -17.46 -8.30 12.93
C SER A 239 -16.79 -7.90 14.26
N LEU A 240 -16.17 -8.85 14.97
CA LEU A 240 -15.46 -8.54 16.21
C LEU A 240 -14.16 -7.80 15.93
N VAL A 241 -13.44 -8.20 14.88
CA VAL A 241 -12.23 -7.51 14.41
C VAL A 241 -12.59 -6.10 13.92
N LEU A 242 -13.66 -5.97 13.11
CA LEU A 242 -14.16 -4.68 12.65
C LEU A 242 -14.49 -3.73 13.82
N ARG A 243 -15.20 -4.23 14.85
CA ARG A 243 -15.53 -3.44 16.04
C ARG A 243 -14.29 -2.99 16.80
N ALA A 244 -13.30 -3.87 16.97
CA ALA A 244 -12.04 -3.52 17.61
C ALA A 244 -11.30 -2.42 16.83
N MET A 245 -11.17 -2.59 15.52
CA MET A 245 -10.50 -1.63 14.64
C MET A 245 -11.19 -0.26 14.63
N GLU A 246 -12.53 -0.23 14.55
CA GLU A 246 -13.29 1.03 14.58
C GLU A 246 -13.11 1.75 15.92
N SER A 247 -13.18 1.02 17.04
CA SER A 247 -12.93 1.60 18.36
C SER A 247 -11.51 2.17 18.47
N ILE A 248 -10.49 1.39 18.09
CA ILE A 248 -9.08 1.83 18.12
C ILE A 248 -8.85 3.06 17.23
N ARG A 249 -9.48 3.15 16.06
CA ARG A 249 -9.41 4.35 15.20
C ARG A 249 -10.10 5.56 15.84
N ASP A 250 -11.15 5.33 16.62
CA ASP A 250 -12.06 6.34 17.17
C ASP A 250 -11.89 6.55 18.67
N TRP A 251 -10.67 6.94 19.06
CA TRP A 251 -10.25 7.28 20.43
C TRP A 251 -10.29 6.10 21.42
N GLY A 252 -10.54 4.89 20.96
CA GLY A 252 -10.75 3.73 21.82
C GLY A 252 -12.12 3.72 22.49
N ARG A 253 -13.06 4.54 22.00
CA ARG A 253 -14.41 4.66 22.59
C ARG A 253 -15.22 3.38 22.32
N ASP A 254 -16.04 2.96 23.27
CA ASP A 254 -16.94 1.80 23.10
C ASP A 254 -18.16 2.14 22.21
N CYS A 255 -18.50 3.42 22.15
CA CYS A 255 -19.59 3.94 21.35
C CYS A 255 -19.27 3.94 19.83
N TYR A 256 -20.19 3.40 19.03
CA TYR A 256 -20.07 3.30 17.57
C TYR A 256 -20.97 4.30 16.83
N CYS A 257 -21.34 5.41 17.48
CA CYS A 257 -22.15 6.46 16.82
C CYS A 257 -21.32 7.16 15.72
N PRO A 258 -21.89 7.35 14.50
CA PRO A 258 -21.27 8.19 13.48
C PRO A 258 -21.00 9.63 13.95
N PRO A 259 -20.10 10.38 13.29
CA PRO A 259 -19.93 11.82 13.54
C PRO A 259 -21.27 12.57 13.48
N GLY A 260 -21.50 13.48 14.43
CA GLY A 260 -22.76 14.23 14.52
C GLY A 260 -23.99 13.43 14.98
N VAL A 261 -23.88 12.11 15.19
CA VAL A 261 -24.98 11.27 15.64
C VAL A 261 -24.79 10.87 17.11
N ASP A 262 -25.90 10.78 17.86
CA ASP A 262 -25.93 10.41 19.27
C ASP A 262 -26.84 9.19 19.50
N ASN A 263 -26.51 8.42 20.54
CA ASN A 263 -27.38 7.36 21.09
C ASN A 263 -27.79 6.27 20.08
N THR A 264 -26.94 5.92 19.11
CA THR A 264 -27.17 4.80 18.18
C THR A 264 -27.40 3.48 18.92
N CYS A 265 -26.78 3.29 20.09
CA CYS A 265 -26.98 2.11 20.95
C CYS A 265 -28.32 2.11 21.71
N LYS A 266 -29.09 3.21 21.69
CA LYS A 266 -30.30 3.45 22.50
C LYS A 266 -30.09 3.32 24.01
N LYS A 267 -28.83 3.34 24.45
CA LYS A 267 -28.40 3.14 25.83
C LYS A 267 -27.34 4.13 26.27
N ARG A 268 -27.23 5.31 25.64
CA ARG A 268 -26.15 6.29 25.92
C ARG A 268 -25.90 6.53 27.42
N PHE A 269 -26.96 6.63 28.22
CA PHE A 269 -26.91 6.79 29.69
C PHE A 269 -27.48 5.56 30.43
N GLY A 270 -27.51 4.39 29.79
CA GLY A 270 -28.08 3.14 30.31
C GLY A 270 -27.03 2.07 30.62
N TRP A 271 -25.76 2.46 30.71
CA TRP A 271 -24.63 1.56 30.94
C TRP A 271 -24.04 1.72 32.34
N ASN A 272 -23.39 0.66 32.81
CA ASN A 272 -22.48 0.64 33.94
C ASN A 272 -21.26 -0.19 33.50
N LEU A 273 -20.16 0.47 33.13
CA LEU A 273 -19.00 -0.14 32.47
C LEU A 273 -17.73 0.23 33.27
N GLY A 274 -16.89 -0.78 33.58
CA GLY A 274 -15.76 -0.59 34.48
C GLY A 274 -16.22 -0.09 35.85
N ASP A 275 -15.43 0.78 36.47
CA ASP A 275 -15.75 1.45 37.73
C ASP A 275 -16.40 2.84 37.53
N LEU A 276 -16.90 3.13 36.32
CA LEU A 276 -17.61 4.38 36.04
C LEU A 276 -18.99 4.38 36.70
N PRO A 277 -19.53 5.54 37.10
CA PRO A 277 -20.87 5.60 37.68
C PRO A 277 -21.95 5.20 36.67
N PHE A 278 -23.05 4.60 37.16
CA PHE A 278 -24.21 4.30 36.32
C PHE A 278 -24.69 5.56 35.58
N GLY A 279 -24.92 5.42 34.28
CA GLY A 279 -25.39 6.52 33.43
C GLY A 279 -24.29 7.45 32.92
N TYR A 280 -23.01 7.11 33.13
CA TYR A 280 -21.92 7.81 32.44
C TYR A 280 -22.09 7.73 30.92
N ASP A 281 -21.77 8.82 30.23
CA ASP A 281 -22.02 8.95 28.78
C ASP A 281 -21.24 7.89 28.00
N HIS A 282 -21.94 7.05 27.25
CA HIS A 282 -21.33 6.03 26.40
C HIS A 282 -20.36 6.64 25.38
N LYS A 283 -20.58 7.88 24.91
CA LYS A 283 -19.63 8.56 24.01
C LYS A 283 -18.26 8.81 24.64
N TYR A 284 -18.19 8.87 25.97
CA TYR A 284 -16.97 9.06 26.76
C TYR A 284 -16.59 7.82 27.57
N THR A 285 -17.10 6.66 27.20
CA THR A 285 -16.62 5.39 27.72
C THR A 285 -15.64 4.78 26.73
N TYR A 286 -14.45 4.40 27.21
CA TYR A 286 -13.35 3.90 26.38
C TYR A 286 -13.05 2.44 26.73
N SER A 287 -13.15 1.54 25.74
CA SER A 287 -12.93 0.10 25.90
C SER A 287 -11.61 -0.39 25.31
N HIS A 288 -10.90 0.46 24.57
CA HIS A 288 -9.60 0.16 23.97
C HIS A 288 -8.59 1.30 24.20
N LEU A 289 -7.31 0.96 24.16
CA LEU A 289 -6.24 1.97 24.01
C LEU A 289 -6.20 2.42 22.55
N GLY A 290 -6.98 3.44 22.22
CA GLY A 290 -7.15 3.91 20.85
C GLY A 290 -6.34 5.15 20.48
N TYR A 291 -6.59 5.61 19.25
CA TYR A 291 -5.95 6.73 18.57
C TYR A 291 -7.02 7.63 17.93
N ASN A 292 -6.62 8.67 17.20
CA ASN A 292 -7.51 9.38 16.29
C ASN A 292 -6.95 9.35 14.87
N LEU A 293 -7.33 8.34 14.11
CA LEU A 293 -6.74 8.06 12.78
C LEU A 293 -7.76 8.20 11.65
N LYS A 294 -8.86 8.93 11.89
CA LYS A 294 -9.88 9.25 10.89
C LYS A 294 -9.36 10.23 9.83
N ILE A 295 -10.06 10.29 8.71
CA ILE A 295 -9.85 11.27 7.63
C ILE A 295 -10.93 12.36 7.65
N THR A 296 -10.76 13.33 6.75
CA THR A 296 -11.76 14.32 6.38
C THR A 296 -12.65 13.83 5.24
N ASP A 297 -13.85 14.41 5.08
CA ASP A 297 -14.68 14.09 3.91
C ASP A 297 -14.05 14.61 2.61
N MET A 298 -13.20 15.62 2.69
CA MET A 298 -12.44 16.16 1.55
C MET A 298 -11.48 15.12 0.96
N GLN A 299 -10.77 14.38 1.82
CA GLN A 299 -9.94 13.25 1.41
C GLN A 299 -10.79 12.16 0.75
N ALA A 300 -11.91 11.80 1.38
CA ALA A 300 -12.83 10.79 0.85
C ALA A 300 -13.42 11.19 -0.50
N ALA A 301 -13.70 12.48 -0.74
CA ALA A 301 -14.24 12.98 -1.99
C ALA A 301 -13.27 12.77 -3.16
N VAL A 302 -11.97 13.04 -2.94
CA VAL A 302 -10.92 12.75 -3.93
C VAL A 302 -10.84 11.25 -4.20
N GLY A 303 -10.81 10.42 -3.15
CA GLY A 303 -10.78 8.97 -3.31
C GLY A 303 -12.00 8.42 -4.04
N LEU A 304 -13.19 8.96 -3.79
CA LEU A 304 -14.44 8.56 -4.45
C LEU A 304 -14.40 8.83 -5.95
N ALA A 305 -13.91 10.00 -6.36
CA ALA A 305 -13.72 10.30 -7.79
C ALA A 305 -12.69 9.37 -8.44
N GLN A 306 -11.61 9.05 -7.72
CA GLN A 306 -10.58 8.14 -8.24
C GLN A 306 -11.10 6.71 -8.49
N MET A 307 -12.14 6.27 -7.79
CA MET A 307 -12.76 4.95 -8.02
C MET A 307 -13.32 4.79 -9.43
N ASP A 308 -13.71 5.88 -10.11
CA ASP A 308 -14.21 5.84 -11.49
C ASP A 308 -13.09 5.51 -12.50
N ARG A 309 -11.83 5.62 -12.09
CA ARG A 309 -10.65 5.42 -12.93
C ARG A 309 -9.87 4.16 -12.57
N LEU A 310 -10.23 3.50 -11.47
CA LEU A 310 -9.44 2.41 -10.88
C LEU A 310 -9.25 1.24 -11.85
N ASP A 311 -10.31 0.78 -12.52
CA ASP A 311 -10.23 -0.32 -13.49
C ASP A 311 -9.25 0.02 -14.63
N SER A 312 -9.35 1.24 -15.18
CA SER A 312 -8.44 1.74 -16.21
C SER A 312 -6.99 1.80 -15.71
N PHE A 313 -6.76 2.22 -14.47
CA PHE A 313 -5.42 2.30 -13.90
C PHE A 313 -4.78 0.93 -13.74
N ILE A 314 -5.55 -0.06 -13.29
CA ILE A 314 -5.09 -1.45 -13.16
C ILE A 314 -4.69 -1.99 -14.54
N GLU A 315 -5.53 -1.77 -15.55
CA GLU A 315 -5.26 -2.24 -16.92
C GLU A 315 -4.02 -1.57 -17.51
N ILE A 316 -3.88 -0.25 -17.38
CA ILE A 316 -2.69 0.47 -17.87
C ILE A 316 -1.41 -0.02 -17.17
N ARG A 317 -1.45 -0.25 -15.85
CA ARG A 317 -0.30 -0.80 -15.11
C ARG A 317 0.10 -2.18 -15.63
N ARG A 318 -0.87 -3.05 -15.90
CA ARG A 318 -0.63 -4.38 -16.49
C ARG A 318 -0.07 -4.29 -17.91
N SER A 319 -0.65 -3.43 -18.75
CA SER A 319 -0.18 -3.21 -20.12
C SER A 319 1.25 -2.64 -20.16
N ASN A 320 1.54 -1.64 -19.34
CA ASN A 320 2.87 -1.05 -19.22
C ASN A 320 3.90 -2.07 -18.72
N PHE A 321 3.55 -2.88 -17.73
CA PHE A 321 4.40 -3.97 -17.23
C PHE A 321 4.69 -5.00 -18.33
N GLN A 322 3.66 -5.49 -19.03
CA GLN A 322 3.81 -6.46 -20.11
C GLN A 322 4.71 -5.93 -21.22
N TYR A 323 4.55 -4.66 -21.57
CA TYR A 323 5.40 -4.01 -22.56
C TYR A 323 6.88 -3.97 -22.12
N LEU A 324 7.16 -3.44 -20.92
CA LEU A 324 8.52 -3.38 -20.41
C LEU A 324 9.13 -4.78 -20.28
N ASN A 325 8.34 -5.77 -19.86
CA ASN A 325 8.83 -7.14 -19.74
C ASN A 325 9.28 -7.74 -21.08
N ALA A 326 8.50 -7.51 -22.14
CA ALA A 326 8.89 -7.93 -23.49
C ALA A 326 10.12 -7.15 -23.98
N ALA A 327 10.12 -5.81 -23.83
CA ALA A 327 11.17 -4.95 -24.37
C ALA A 327 12.52 -5.07 -23.62
N LEU A 328 12.50 -5.34 -22.32
CA LEU A 328 13.71 -5.49 -21.51
C LEU A 328 14.26 -6.92 -21.49
N SER A 329 13.59 -7.87 -22.15
CA SER A 329 14.03 -9.28 -22.23
C SER A 329 15.43 -9.45 -22.83
N GLU A 330 15.85 -8.55 -23.74
CA GLU A 330 17.21 -8.52 -24.31
C GLU A 330 18.30 -8.29 -23.26
N PHE A 331 17.96 -7.75 -22.08
CA PHE A 331 18.90 -7.45 -21.00
C PHE A 331 18.95 -8.54 -19.91
N THR A 332 18.27 -9.68 -20.11
CA THR A 332 18.32 -10.82 -19.19
C THR A 332 19.71 -11.41 -18.90
N PRO A 333 20.75 -11.23 -19.74
CA PRO A 333 22.13 -11.57 -19.35
C PRO A 333 22.70 -10.71 -18.21
N TYR A 334 22.14 -9.52 -17.95
CA TYR A 334 22.62 -8.59 -16.93
C TYR A 334 21.61 -8.35 -15.81
N LEU A 335 20.33 -8.56 -16.10
CA LEU A 335 19.21 -8.26 -15.21
C LEU A 335 18.34 -9.51 -14.99
N ILE A 336 17.83 -9.63 -13.77
CA ILE A 336 16.73 -10.52 -13.42
C ILE A 336 15.45 -9.67 -13.51
N LEU A 337 14.57 -10.06 -14.42
CA LEU A 337 13.28 -9.42 -14.65
C LEU A 337 12.23 -9.96 -13.65
N PRO A 338 11.19 -9.17 -13.31
CA PRO A 338 10.18 -9.57 -12.35
C PRO A 338 9.25 -10.65 -12.93
N GLU A 339 8.82 -11.58 -12.08
CA GLU A 339 7.82 -12.59 -12.44
C GLU A 339 6.60 -12.48 -11.54
N ALA A 340 5.41 -12.62 -12.14
CA ALA A 340 4.18 -12.77 -11.38
C ALA A 340 4.24 -14.06 -10.58
N THR A 341 3.79 -14.02 -9.32
CA THR A 341 3.62 -15.25 -8.54
C THR A 341 2.65 -16.20 -9.25
N PRO A 342 2.91 -17.52 -9.27
CA PRO A 342 2.01 -18.49 -9.89
C PRO A 342 0.56 -18.34 -9.42
N ASN A 343 -0.39 -18.52 -10.34
CA ASN A 343 -1.83 -18.39 -10.14
C ASN A 343 -2.30 -16.99 -9.70
N SER A 344 -1.51 -15.95 -9.95
CA SER A 344 -1.87 -14.58 -9.62
C SER A 344 -2.02 -13.69 -10.86
N GLU A 345 -2.81 -12.63 -10.72
CA GLU A 345 -2.89 -11.52 -11.67
C GLU A 345 -2.51 -10.21 -10.96
N PRO A 346 -1.21 -9.87 -10.93
CA PRO A 346 -0.74 -8.67 -10.27
C PRO A 346 -1.38 -7.39 -10.80
N SER A 347 -1.54 -6.43 -9.89
CA SER A 347 -1.85 -5.04 -10.21
C SER A 347 -0.61 -4.22 -9.90
N TRP A 348 0.35 -4.24 -10.83
CA TRP A 348 1.72 -3.79 -10.60
C TRP A 348 1.81 -2.34 -10.11
N PHE A 349 2.42 -2.16 -8.94
CA PHE A 349 2.75 -0.85 -8.41
C PHE A 349 3.96 -0.24 -9.13
N GLY A 350 4.99 -1.06 -9.36
CA GLY A 350 6.25 -0.72 -10.00
C GLY A 350 6.86 -1.93 -10.72
N TYR A 351 7.88 -1.69 -11.55
CA TYR A 351 8.60 -2.72 -12.29
C TYR A 351 9.99 -2.90 -11.67
N VAL A 352 10.16 -3.98 -10.91
CA VAL A 352 11.37 -4.26 -10.12
C VAL A 352 12.38 -5.09 -10.90
N LEU A 353 13.66 -4.74 -10.76
CA LEU A 353 14.79 -5.29 -11.47
C LEU A 353 15.90 -5.60 -10.48
N THR A 354 16.60 -6.71 -10.68
CA THR A 354 17.80 -7.04 -9.91
C THR A 354 18.97 -7.26 -10.85
N LEU A 355 20.11 -6.63 -10.60
CA LEU A 355 21.33 -6.92 -11.35
C LEU A 355 21.83 -8.33 -11.03
N ARG A 356 22.28 -9.05 -12.06
CA ARG A 356 23.02 -10.32 -11.86
C ARG A 356 24.37 -10.05 -11.20
N GLU A 357 24.96 -11.09 -10.63
CA GLU A 357 26.21 -10.98 -9.88
C GLU A 357 27.40 -10.66 -10.77
N ASP A 358 27.37 -11.19 -11.98
CA ASP A 358 28.35 -11.05 -13.05
C ASP A 358 28.05 -9.88 -13.99
N ALA A 359 27.07 -9.03 -13.67
CA ALA A 359 26.84 -7.81 -14.44
C ALA A 359 28.12 -6.92 -14.41
N PRO A 360 28.58 -6.38 -15.55
CA PRO A 360 29.85 -5.65 -15.63
C PRO A 360 29.79 -4.25 -14.98
N PHE A 361 28.68 -3.89 -14.36
CA PHE A 361 28.42 -2.61 -13.73
C PHE A 361 27.67 -2.80 -12.41
N SER A 362 27.85 -1.86 -11.49
CA SER A 362 27.10 -1.82 -10.24
C SER A 362 25.70 -1.22 -10.41
N ARG A 363 24.81 -1.54 -9.48
CA ARG A 363 23.47 -0.92 -9.41
C ARG A 363 23.58 0.60 -9.30
N ASP A 364 24.51 1.11 -8.50
CA ASP A 364 24.65 2.54 -8.24
C ASP A 364 25.08 3.30 -9.49
N GLN A 365 26.00 2.74 -10.29
CA GLN A 365 26.35 3.27 -11.61
C GLN A 365 25.12 3.31 -12.53
N PHE A 366 24.36 2.21 -12.60
CA PHE A 366 23.22 2.12 -13.49
C PHE A 366 22.08 3.07 -13.08
N VAL A 367 21.71 3.06 -11.80
CA VAL A 367 20.69 3.96 -11.23
C VAL A 367 21.08 5.43 -11.41
N LYS A 368 22.35 5.78 -11.16
CA LYS A 368 22.84 7.15 -11.37
C LYS A 368 22.67 7.56 -12.84
N TYR A 369 23.09 6.70 -13.77
CA TYR A 369 22.94 6.95 -15.20
C TYR A 369 21.47 7.16 -15.59
N LEU A 370 20.55 6.32 -15.11
CA LEU A 370 19.12 6.47 -15.37
C LEU A 370 18.57 7.83 -14.86
N ASN A 371 18.96 8.24 -13.65
CA ASN A 371 18.51 9.52 -13.09
C ASN A 371 19.09 10.74 -13.82
N GLU A 372 20.33 10.67 -14.29
CA GLU A 372 20.94 11.69 -15.16
C GLU A 372 20.15 11.85 -16.47
N HIS A 373 19.56 10.75 -16.96
CA HIS A 373 18.67 10.69 -18.12
C HIS A 373 17.19 10.87 -17.75
N LYS A 374 16.87 11.50 -16.61
CA LYS A 374 15.49 11.82 -16.17
C LYS A 374 14.59 10.60 -15.93
N ILE A 375 15.13 9.39 -15.88
CA ILE A 375 14.42 8.18 -15.49
C ILE A 375 14.61 8.00 -13.99
N ALA A 376 13.57 8.31 -13.23
CA ALA A 376 13.60 8.12 -11.80
C ALA A 376 13.63 6.61 -11.49
N THR A 377 14.39 6.26 -10.46
CA THR A 377 14.43 4.92 -9.88
C THR A 377 14.15 5.01 -8.38
N ARG A 378 13.80 3.87 -7.79
CA ARG A 378 13.75 3.71 -6.33
C ARG A 378 14.37 2.37 -5.97
N LEU A 379 15.01 2.31 -4.81
CA LEU A 379 15.36 1.02 -4.22
C LEU A 379 14.10 0.32 -3.71
N LEU A 380 14.19 -0.98 -3.43
CA LEU A 380 13.06 -1.74 -2.87
C LEU A 380 12.87 -1.40 -1.38
N PHE A 381 12.28 -0.23 -1.13
CA PHE A 381 11.88 0.28 0.18
C PHE A 381 13.01 0.29 1.22
N GLY A 382 12.81 -0.41 2.35
CA GLY A 382 13.82 -0.55 3.40
C GLY A 382 14.99 -1.46 3.01
N GLY A 383 14.97 -2.07 1.82
CA GLY A 383 15.88 -3.15 1.48
C GLY A 383 15.72 -4.25 2.52
N ASN A 384 16.76 -4.51 3.29
CA ASN A 384 16.72 -5.35 4.46
C ASN A 384 16.47 -4.49 5.72
N LEU A 385 15.25 -4.54 6.26
CA LEU A 385 14.86 -3.74 7.42
C LEU A 385 15.79 -3.96 8.63
N ILE A 386 16.29 -5.17 8.88
CA ILE A 386 17.15 -5.42 10.04
C ILE A 386 18.50 -4.67 9.98
N ARG A 387 18.92 -4.24 8.78
CA ARG A 387 20.11 -3.41 8.56
C ARG A 387 19.84 -1.91 8.73
N GLN A 388 18.58 -1.49 8.86
CA GLN A 388 18.21 -0.08 9.01
C GLN A 388 18.61 0.47 10.38
N PRO A 389 18.99 1.76 10.49
CA PRO A 389 19.44 2.34 11.76
C PRO A 389 18.46 2.20 12.92
N TYR A 390 17.15 2.28 12.68
CA TYR A 390 16.12 2.21 13.72
C TYR A 390 15.91 0.80 14.31
N MET A 391 16.43 -0.23 13.62
CA MET A 391 16.37 -1.63 14.05
C MET A 391 17.50 -2.01 15.01
N LYS A 392 18.51 -1.15 15.18
CA LYS A 392 19.59 -1.36 16.17
C LYS A 392 19.00 -1.48 17.58
N GLY A 393 19.30 -2.57 18.26
CA GLY A 393 18.81 -2.85 19.62
C GLY A 393 17.33 -3.23 19.71
N ARG A 394 16.64 -3.47 18.58
CA ARG A 394 15.28 -3.99 18.57
C ARG A 394 15.27 -5.50 18.75
N HIS A 395 14.20 -6.00 19.37
CA HIS A 395 14.02 -7.43 19.59
C HIS A 395 13.25 -8.04 18.41
N TYR A 396 13.87 -9.02 17.75
CA TYR A 396 13.31 -9.76 16.62
C TYR A 396 14.00 -11.12 16.49
N ARG A 397 13.44 -11.99 15.66
CA ARG A 397 14.05 -13.27 15.28
C ARG A 397 14.19 -13.35 13.76
N VAL A 398 15.18 -14.10 13.29
CA VAL A 398 15.33 -14.47 11.89
C VAL A 398 15.20 -16.00 11.80
N ALA A 399 14.38 -16.49 10.87
CA ALA A 399 14.24 -17.91 10.59
C ALA A 399 15.11 -18.26 9.36
N GLY A 400 16.24 -18.92 9.61
CA GLY A 400 17.24 -19.23 8.59
C GLY A 400 18.11 -18.01 8.26
N GLU A 401 18.46 -17.87 6.98
CA GLU A 401 19.29 -16.77 6.45
C GLU A 401 18.43 -15.81 5.60
N LEU A 402 18.84 -14.54 5.52
CA LEU A 402 18.18 -13.49 4.72
C LEU A 402 19.00 -13.14 3.46
N THR A 403 19.48 -14.18 2.77
CA THR A 403 20.37 -14.05 1.60
C THR A 403 19.75 -13.19 0.51
N ASN A 404 18.48 -13.45 0.15
CA ASN A 404 17.82 -12.70 -0.91
C ASN A 404 17.46 -11.28 -0.46
N ALA A 405 17.15 -11.06 0.81
CA ALA A 405 17.00 -9.71 1.36
C ALA A 405 18.29 -8.87 1.21
N ASP A 406 19.47 -9.49 1.40
CA ASP A 406 20.75 -8.80 1.20
C ASP A 406 21.04 -8.55 -0.29
N ILE A 407 20.70 -9.50 -1.16
CA ILE A 407 20.73 -9.28 -2.62
C ILE A 407 19.87 -8.07 -3.00
N VAL A 408 18.69 -7.95 -2.39
CA VAL A 408 17.80 -6.80 -2.61
C VAL A 408 18.45 -5.48 -2.20
N VAL A 409 19.12 -5.46 -1.05
CA VAL A 409 19.85 -4.28 -0.56
C VAL A 409 20.94 -3.83 -1.52
N ASP A 410 21.59 -4.76 -2.22
CA ASP A 410 22.81 -4.47 -2.98
C ASP A 410 22.56 -4.31 -4.48
N ARG A 411 21.53 -4.95 -5.03
CA ARG A 411 21.38 -5.10 -6.50
C ARG A 411 19.98 -4.81 -7.04
N THR A 412 19.00 -4.54 -6.19
CA THR A 412 17.61 -4.37 -6.64
C THR A 412 17.15 -2.91 -6.63
N PHE A 413 16.41 -2.53 -7.66
CA PHE A 413 15.71 -1.25 -7.79
C PHE A 413 14.44 -1.43 -8.63
N TRP A 414 13.57 -0.43 -8.67
CA TRP A 414 12.37 -0.46 -9.51
C TRP A 414 12.15 0.87 -10.24
N ILE A 415 11.46 0.77 -11.38
CA ILE A 415 11.04 1.85 -12.27
C ILE A 415 9.52 1.87 -12.42
N GLY A 416 8.99 2.89 -13.08
CA GLY A 416 7.54 3.10 -13.15
C GLY A 416 6.83 2.29 -14.22
N VAL A 417 5.62 1.84 -13.88
CA VAL A 417 4.58 1.31 -14.80
C VAL A 417 3.23 2.01 -14.59
N TYR A 418 3.19 3.07 -13.77
CA TYR A 418 1.96 3.73 -13.37
C TYR A 418 1.23 4.42 -14.55
N PRO A 419 -0.06 4.76 -14.41
CA PRO A 419 -0.89 5.22 -15.53
C PRO A 419 -0.48 6.55 -16.18
N GLY A 420 0.42 7.32 -15.57
CA GLY A 420 0.93 8.56 -16.15
C GLY A 420 2.07 8.35 -17.16
N LEU A 421 2.52 7.12 -17.37
CA LEU A 421 3.54 6.80 -18.38
C LEU A 421 2.87 6.35 -19.68
N SER A 422 3.15 7.11 -20.74
CA SER A 422 2.77 6.72 -22.10
C SER A 422 3.79 5.77 -22.72
N ARG A 423 3.45 5.17 -23.87
CA ARG A 423 4.37 4.33 -24.65
C ARG A 423 5.71 5.03 -24.95
N ALA A 424 5.68 6.33 -25.29
CA ALA A 424 6.88 7.11 -25.56
C ALA A 424 7.81 7.23 -24.34
N HIS A 425 7.26 7.28 -23.12
CA HIS A 425 8.09 7.25 -21.90
C HIS A 425 8.79 5.90 -21.77
N LEU A 426 8.07 4.81 -22.00
CA LEU A 426 8.60 3.44 -21.85
C LEU A 426 9.63 3.11 -22.95
N ASP A 427 9.39 3.56 -24.18
CA ASP A 427 10.35 3.43 -25.29
C ASP A 427 11.66 4.15 -24.93
N TYR A 428 11.57 5.37 -24.40
CA TYR A 428 12.73 6.11 -23.93
C TYR A 428 13.50 5.38 -22.82
N VAL A 429 12.80 4.75 -21.87
CA VAL A 429 13.45 3.91 -20.85
C VAL A 429 14.27 2.80 -21.50
N VAL A 430 13.67 2.06 -22.43
CA VAL A 430 14.33 0.94 -23.12
C VAL A 430 15.56 1.44 -23.90
N ASP A 431 15.45 2.58 -24.58
CA ASP A 431 16.56 3.18 -25.33
C ASP A 431 17.73 3.61 -24.43
N VAL A 432 17.44 4.18 -23.26
CA VAL A 432 18.47 4.55 -22.28
C VAL A 432 19.13 3.30 -21.67
N PHE A 433 18.36 2.25 -21.37
CA PHE A 433 18.90 0.95 -20.94
C PHE A 433 19.87 0.39 -21.98
N ARG A 434 19.44 0.36 -23.24
CA ARG A 434 20.25 -0.12 -24.37
C ARG A 434 21.53 0.71 -24.53
N SER A 435 21.43 2.03 -24.38
CA SER A 435 22.56 2.94 -24.50
C SER A 435 23.61 2.70 -23.42
N PHE A 436 23.18 2.52 -22.17
CA PHE A 436 24.08 2.22 -21.05
C PHE A 436 24.79 0.88 -21.25
N ILE A 437 24.02 -0.18 -21.47
CA ILE A 437 24.55 -1.55 -21.52
C ILE A 437 25.46 -1.77 -22.74
N ARG A 438 25.23 -1.07 -23.86
CA ARG A 438 26.13 -1.13 -25.03
C ARG A 438 27.40 -0.30 -24.88
N GLN A 439 27.40 0.78 -24.10
CA GLN A 439 28.61 1.59 -23.85
C GLN A 439 29.67 0.78 -23.09
N ASP A 440 29.26 -0.07 -22.14
CA ASP A 440 30.17 -0.96 -21.41
C ASP A 440 30.70 -2.14 -22.25
N GLN A 441 30.10 -2.40 -23.42
CA GLN A 441 30.61 -3.40 -24.38
C GLN A 441 31.65 -2.83 -25.34
N ALA A 442 31.89 -1.52 -25.36
CA ALA A 442 32.97 -0.95 -26.16
C ALA A 442 34.32 -1.32 -25.51
N PRO A 443 35.26 -1.96 -26.22
CA PRO A 443 36.57 -2.26 -25.66
C PRO A 443 37.22 -0.97 -25.19
N ALA A 444 37.73 -0.95 -23.96
CA ALA A 444 38.52 0.15 -23.44
C ALA A 444 39.64 0.45 -24.43
N THR A 445 39.50 1.53 -25.19
CA THR A 445 40.55 2.04 -26.04
C THR A 445 41.64 2.56 -25.11
N HIS A 446 42.59 1.69 -24.78
CA HIS A 446 43.85 2.11 -24.19
C HIS A 446 44.39 3.24 -25.08
N PRO A 447 44.67 4.44 -24.53
CA PRO A 447 45.41 5.44 -25.26
C PRO A 447 46.76 4.79 -25.58
N SER A 448 47.02 4.57 -26.87
CA SER A 448 48.35 4.23 -27.33
C SER A 448 49.25 5.37 -26.88
N GLU A 449 50.14 5.10 -25.91
CA GLU A 449 51.26 5.96 -25.61
C GLU A 449 52.09 6.10 -26.90
N HIS A 450 51.92 7.22 -27.59
CA HIS A 450 52.81 7.62 -28.66
C HIS A 450 53.94 8.46 -28.05
N ARG A 451 55.12 7.83 -28.09
CA ARG A 451 56.50 8.36 -28.06
C ARG A 451 57.13 8.67 -26.71
#